data_AF-A0A1G6NTN0-F1
#
_entry.id   AF-A0A1G6NTN0-F1
#
_cell.length_a   1.000
_cell.length_b   1.000
_cell.length_c   1.000
_cell.angle_alpha   90.00
_cell.angle_beta   90.00
_cell.angle_gamma   90.00
#
_symmetry.space_group_name_H-M   'P 1'
#
loop_
_entity.id
_entity.type
_entity.pdbx_description
1 polymer ?
#
loop_
_entity_poly.entity_id
_entity_poly.type
_entity_poly.pdbx_seq_one_letter_code
_entity_poly.pdbx_strand_id
1 'polypeptide(L)'
;MASISPEQRQRVLDLHATGTPRNEISRLTGISAGSVTNICRDAGRSFDRSATKQASEARAVDLAAGRLRLAEKMLAASEAMLDTIDDPYIVFNFGGSENTYNEHELDSAPVEVKRNIITTAGITFDKLTRIVEKSDSGLEQAAGVLDTIAAGFTAAAERYRAAEATPDEG
;
A
#
# COMPACT_ATOMS: atom_id res chain seq x y z
N MET A 1 33.49 16.54 5.56
CA MET A 1 32.67 15.63 6.40
C MET A 1 33.51 15.28 7.61
N ALA A 2 33.09 15.65 8.83
CA ALA A 2 33.85 15.30 10.03
C ALA A 2 33.90 13.77 10.18
N SER A 3 35.10 13.23 10.37
CA SER A 3 35.28 11.79 10.62
C SER A 3 34.71 11.43 11.99
N ILE A 4 33.96 10.33 12.06
CA ILE A 4 33.42 9.82 13.33
C ILE A 4 34.57 9.27 14.16
N SER A 5 34.78 9.81 15.36
CA SER A 5 35.88 9.41 16.24
C SER A 5 35.69 7.99 16.80
N PRO A 6 36.77 7.32 17.24
CA PRO A 6 36.67 6.03 17.92
C PRO A 6 35.76 6.06 19.15
N GLU A 7 35.79 7.14 19.94
CA GLU A 7 34.95 7.31 21.13
C GLU A 7 33.46 7.41 20.75
N GLN A 8 33.16 8.14 19.67
CA GLN A 8 31.80 8.22 19.13
C GLN A 8 31.30 6.86 18.63
N ARG A 9 32.16 6.07 18.00
CA ARG A 9 31.84 4.70 17.58
C ARG A 9 31.55 3.81 18.79
N GLN A 10 32.39 3.88 19.83
CA GLN A 10 32.19 3.09 21.05
C GLN A 10 30.87 3.48 21.74
N ARG A 11 30.57 4.77 21.85
CA ARG A 11 29.29 5.28 22.41
C ARG A 11 28.08 4.68 21.69
N VAL A 12 28.12 4.54 20.36
CA VAL A 12 27.06 3.91 19.56
C VAL A 12 26.92 2.42 19.90
N LEU A 13 28.02 1.70 20.03
CA LEU A 13 28.01 0.26 20.34
C LEU A 13 27.52 -0.02 21.77
N ASP A 14 27.86 0.85 22.72
CA ASP A 14 27.39 0.74 24.11
C ASP A 14 25.87 0.95 24.17
N LEU A 15 25.34 1.99 23.50
CA LEU A 15 23.90 2.24 23.43
C LEU A 15 23.15 1.12 22.69
N HIS A 16 23.76 0.52 21.66
CA HIS A 16 23.19 -0.65 20.98
C HIS A 16 23.13 -1.86 21.92
N ALA A 17 24.16 -2.09 22.74
CA ALA A 17 24.20 -3.19 23.71
C ALA A 17 23.09 -3.09 24.77
N THR A 18 22.67 -1.88 25.13
CA THR A 18 21.53 -1.67 26.06
C THR A 18 20.16 -1.80 25.38
N GLY A 19 20.11 -2.19 24.11
CA GLY A 19 18.85 -2.33 23.35
C GLY A 19 18.27 -1.01 22.84
N THR A 20 19.03 0.08 22.85
CA THR A 20 18.54 1.39 22.42
C THR A 20 18.21 1.39 20.91
N PRO A 21 17.02 1.83 20.48
CA PRO A 21 16.65 1.86 19.07
C PRO A 21 17.56 2.79 18.25
N ARG A 22 17.86 2.41 17.00
CA ARG A 22 18.74 3.18 16.08
C ARG A 22 18.46 4.68 16.02
N ASN A 23 17.19 5.07 15.88
CA ASN A 23 16.81 6.49 15.78
C ASN A 23 17.06 7.24 17.09
N GLU A 24 16.93 6.55 18.22
CA GLU A 24 17.23 7.12 19.53
C GLU A 24 18.74 7.29 19.72
N ILE A 25 19.54 6.31 19.31
CA ILE A 25 21.01 6.44 19.27
C ILE A 25 21.41 7.65 18.40
N SER A 26 20.77 7.82 17.24
CA SER A 26 21.02 8.96 16.35
C SER A 26 20.75 10.30 17.03
N ARG A 27 19.63 10.41 17.77
CA ARG A 27 19.30 11.61 18.56
C ARG A 27 20.29 11.87 19.70
N LEU A 28 20.67 10.83 20.44
CA LEU A 28 21.55 10.92 21.61
C LEU A 28 23.01 11.22 21.25
N THR A 29 23.45 10.79 20.06
CA THR A 29 24.87 10.92 19.63
C THR A 29 25.08 12.01 18.59
N GLY A 30 24.02 12.52 17.97
CA GLY A 30 24.11 13.44 16.83
C GLY A 30 24.63 12.78 15.53
N ILE A 31 24.83 11.47 15.53
CA ILE A 31 25.31 10.70 14.37
C ILE A 31 24.12 10.31 13.50
N SER A 32 24.24 10.42 12.18
CA SER A 32 23.15 10.03 11.28
C SER A 32 22.76 8.55 11.45
N ALA A 33 21.47 8.24 11.31
CA ALA A 33 20.97 6.87 11.43
C ALA A 33 21.66 5.87 10.48
N GLY A 34 22.07 6.32 9.30
CA GLY A 34 22.86 5.53 8.35
C GLY A 34 24.25 5.18 8.90
N SER A 35 24.95 6.16 9.46
CA SER A 35 26.25 5.95 10.10
C SER A 35 26.16 5.06 11.33
N VAL A 36 25.14 5.21 12.18
CA VAL A 36 24.86 4.31 13.32
C VAL A 36 24.71 2.86 12.84
N THR A 37 23.95 2.65 11.75
CA THR A 37 23.75 1.31 11.18
C THR A 37 25.06 0.73 10.66
N ASN A 38 25.88 1.53 9.98
CA ASN A 38 27.18 1.08 9.48
C ASN A 38 28.12 0.73 10.65
N ILE A 39 28.20 1.55 11.70
CA ILE A 39 29.05 1.29 12.88
C ILE A 39 28.67 -0.04 13.55
N CYS A 40 27.38 -0.28 13.77
CA CYS A 40 26.92 -1.54 14.35
C CYS A 40 27.25 -2.73 13.42
N ARG A 41 27.01 -2.59 12.11
CA ARG A 41 27.30 -3.64 11.12
C ARG A 41 28.78 -3.99 11.05
N ASP A 42 29.64 -2.97 11.03
CA ASP A 42 31.10 -3.14 10.98
C ASP A 42 31.62 -3.84 12.25
N ALA A 43 30.88 -3.74 13.37
CA ALA A 43 31.13 -4.47 14.61
C ALA A 43 30.39 -5.84 14.70
N GLY A 44 29.79 -6.32 13.60
CA GLY A 44 29.06 -7.58 13.55
C GLY A 44 27.71 -7.58 14.26
N ARG A 45 27.15 -6.40 14.57
CA ARG A 45 25.87 -6.23 15.27
C ARG A 45 24.78 -5.76 14.32
N SER A 46 23.57 -6.27 14.51
CA SER A 46 22.39 -5.85 13.76
C SER A 46 21.32 -5.29 14.70
N PHE A 47 20.47 -4.42 14.16
CA PHE A 47 19.24 -4.02 14.85
C PHE A 47 18.16 -5.04 14.51
N ASP A 48 17.38 -5.44 15.51
CA ASP A 48 16.17 -6.21 15.26
C ASP A 48 15.18 -5.37 14.43
N ARG A 49 14.76 -5.91 13.29
CA ARG A 49 13.80 -5.30 12.38
C ARG A 49 12.44 -6.00 12.41
N SER A 50 12.28 -7.04 13.23
CA SER A 50 11.05 -7.84 13.34
C SER A 50 9.84 -6.96 13.65
N ALA A 51 9.92 -6.11 14.68
CA ALA A 51 8.86 -5.19 15.07
C ALA A 51 8.54 -4.16 13.97
N THR A 52 9.56 -3.65 13.27
CA THR A 52 9.35 -2.71 12.14
C THR A 52 8.64 -3.40 10.97
N LYS A 53 9.01 -4.65 10.68
CA LYS A 53 8.40 -5.45 9.62
C LYS A 53 6.94 -5.74 9.95
N GLN A 54 6.65 -6.22 11.16
CA GLN A 54 5.28 -6.47 11.63
C GLN A 54 4.41 -5.21 11.59
N ALA A 55 4.94 -4.07 12.05
CA ALA A 55 4.22 -2.79 11.97
C ALA A 55 3.95 -2.35 10.51
N SER A 56 4.89 -2.61 9.60
CA SER A 56 4.72 -2.31 8.18
C SER A 56 3.68 -3.23 7.52
N GLU A 57 3.67 -4.51 7.87
CA GLU A 57 2.70 -5.49 7.40
C GLU A 57 1.29 -5.14 7.92
N ALA A 58 1.14 -4.84 9.22
CA ALA A 58 -0.12 -4.39 9.79
C ALA A 58 -0.64 -3.12 9.09
N ARG A 59 0.24 -2.13 8.88
CA ARG A 59 -0.11 -0.90 8.17
C ARG A 59 -0.53 -1.17 6.72
N ALA A 60 0.10 -2.14 6.05
CA ALA A 60 -0.29 -2.52 4.69
C ALA A 60 -1.71 -3.11 4.64
N VAL A 61 -2.07 -3.94 5.62
CA VAL A 61 -3.44 -4.46 5.80
C VAL A 61 -4.43 -3.31 6.04
N ASP A 62 -4.11 -2.39 6.95
CA ASP A 62 -4.97 -1.23 7.24
C ASP A 62 -5.19 -0.34 6.01
N LEU A 63 -4.11 -0.12 5.23
CA LEU A 63 -4.16 0.64 3.97
C LEU A 63 -5.02 -0.07 2.92
N ALA A 64 -4.94 -1.38 2.81
CA ALA A 64 -5.78 -2.17 1.91
C ALA A 64 -7.26 -2.03 2.29
N ALA A 65 -7.59 -2.18 3.57
CA ALA A 65 -8.95 -1.97 4.07
C ALA A 65 -9.43 -0.52 3.85
N GLY A 66 -8.54 0.46 4.04
CA GLY A 66 -8.82 1.88 3.77
C GLY A 66 -9.15 2.17 2.32
N ARG A 67 -8.47 1.50 1.37
CA ARG A 67 -8.76 1.61 -0.06
C ARG A 67 -10.13 1.07 -0.41
N LEU A 68 -10.53 -0.07 0.16
CA LEU A 68 -11.86 -0.65 -0.07
C LEU A 68 -12.97 0.29 0.45
N ARG A 69 -12.81 0.82 1.66
CA ARG A 69 -13.76 1.81 2.20
C ARG A 69 -13.86 3.08 1.36
N LEU A 70 -12.75 3.54 0.79
CA LEU A 70 -12.76 4.70 -0.11
C LEU A 70 -13.50 4.37 -1.41
N ALA A 71 -13.24 3.18 -1.98
CA ALA A 71 -13.93 2.68 -3.16
C ALA A 71 -15.45 2.61 -2.95
N GLU A 72 -15.92 2.07 -1.83
CA GLU A 72 -17.35 2.03 -1.46
C GLU A 72 -17.97 3.43 -1.40
N LYS A 73 -17.29 4.39 -0.77
CA LYS A 73 -17.76 5.77 -0.69
C LYS A 73 -17.83 6.45 -2.05
N MET A 74 -16.84 6.21 -2.90
CA MET A 74 -16.82 6.74 -4.26
C MET A 74 -17.97 6.17 -5.09
N LEU A 75 -18.22 4.86 -4.99
CA LEU A 75 -19.33 4.20 -5.65
C LEU A 75 -20.66 4.81 -5.22
N ALA A 76 -20.94 4.84 -3.91
CA ALA A 76 -22.19 5.37 -3.37
C ALA A 76 -22.41 6.84 -3.76
N ALA A 77 -21.35 7.67 -3.76
CA ALA A 77 -21.45 9.06 -4.19
C ALA A 77 -21.74 9.17 -5.71
N SER A 78 -21.09 8.35 -6.54
CA SER A 78 -21.35 8.31 -7.98
C SER A 78 -22.76 7.82 -8.30
N GLU A 79 -23.26 6.80 -7.60
CA GLU A 79 -24.66 6.33 -7.72
C GLU A 79 -25.64 7.43 -7.34
N ALA A 80 -25.45 8.06 -6.18
CA ALA A 80 -26.33 9.15 -5.74
C ALA A 80 -26.38 10.31 -6.74
N MET A 81 -25.23 10.70 -7.34
CA MET A 81 -25.23 11.74 -8.37
C MET A 81 -25.94 11.32 -9.66
N LEU A 82 -25.85 10.03 -10.04
CA LEU A 82 -26.54 9.49 -11.21
C LEU A 82 -28.05 9.41 -10.98
N ASP A 83 -28.47 9.03 -9.77
CA ASP A 83 -29.89 8.93 -9.41
C ASP A 83 -30.59 10.30 -9.50
N THR A 84 -29.87 11.38 -9.18
CA THR A 84 -30.40 12.76 -9.22
C THR A 84 -30.09 13.50 -10.52
N ILE A 85 -29.60 12.82 -11.56
CA ILE A 85 -29.06 13.51 -12.76
C ILE A 85 -30.12 14.31 -13.52
N ASP A 86 -31.38 13.86 -13.45
CA ASP A 86 -32.51 14.48 -14.13
C ASP A 86 -33.39 15.33 -13.21
N ASP A 87 -33.08 15.39 -11.91
CA ASP A 87 -33.84 16.15 -10.92
C ASP A 87 -33.83 17.67 -11.20
N PRO A 88 -34.83 18.41 -10.68
CA PRO A 88 -34.84 19.87 -10.72
C PRO A 88 -33.55 20.47 -10.16
N TYR A 89 -33.07 21.53 -10.81
CA TYR A 89 -31.74 22.09 -10.53
C TYR A 89 -31.81 23.60 -10.37
N ILE A 90 -31.27 24.11 -9.26
CA ILE A 90 -31.16 25.55 -9.02
C ILE A 90 -29.88 26.08 -9.66
N VAL A 91 -30.02 26.96 -10.65
CA VAL A 91 -28.92 27.80 -11.12
C VAL A 91 -28.92 29.09 -10.34
N PHE A 92 -27.74 29.57 -9.94
CA PHE A 92 -27.60 30.85 -9.26
C PHE A 92 -26.44 31.66 -9.83
N ASN A 93 -26.54 32.98 -9.69
CA ASN A 93 -25.47 33.91 -10.02
C ASN A 93 -25.44 35.08 -9.04
N PHE A 94 -24.26 35.63 -8.83
CA PHE A 94 -24.06 36.92 -8.18
C PHE A 94 -23.65 37.94 -9.24
N GLY A 95 -24.28 39.11 -9.28
CA GLY A 95 -23.97 40.09 -10.33
C GLY A 95 -24.56 41.48 -10.11
N GLY A 96 -24.34 42.34 -11.11
CA GLY A 96 -24.68 43.77 -11.04
C GLY A 96 -23.67 44.57 -10.22
N SER A 97 -23.85 45.89 -10.20
CA SER A 97 -22.98 46.82 -9.46
C SER A 97 -23.00 46.60 -7.95
N GLU A 98 -24.08 45.99 -7.42
CA GLU A 98 -24.28 45.71 -6.00
C GLU A 98 -23.98 44.25 -5.61
N ASN A 99 -23.54 43.41 -6.56
CA ASN A 99 -23.21 42.00 -6.35
C ASN A 99 -24.36 41.18 -5.72
N THR A 100 -25.56 41.30 -6.29
CA THR A 100 -26.79 40.70 -5.75
C THR A 100 -26.95 39.25 -6.20
N TYR A 101 -27.39 38.40 -5.27
CA TYR A 101 -27.75 37.01 -5.53
C TYR A 101 -29.05 36.90 -6.34
N ASN A 102 -29.05 36.07 -7.38
CA ASN A 102 -30.25 35.68 -8.12
C ASN A 102 -30.18 34.18 -8.38
N GLU A 103 -31.34 33.51 -8.36
CA GLU A 103 -31.45 32.09 -8.67
C GLU A 103 -32.71 31.80 -9.49
N HIS A 104 -32.68 30.68 -10.21
CA HIS A 104 -33.81 30.16 -10.96
C HIS A 104 -33.81 28.63 -10.91
N GLU A 105 -34.99 28.04 -10.77
CA GLU A 105 -35.16 26.58 -10.82
C GLU A 105 -35.33 26.12 -12.26
N LEU A 106 -34.57 25.11 -12.66
CA LEU A 106 -34.69 24.44 -13.95
C LEU A 106 -35.37 23.09 -13.72
N ASP A 107 -36.15 22.63 -14.71
CA ASP A 107 -36.76 21.30 -14.67
C ASP A 107 -35.71 20.19 -14.56
N SER A 108 -34.48 20.46 -15.00
CA SER A 108 -33.36 19.53 -14.91
C SER A 108 -32.01 20.25 -14.99
N ALA A 109 -30.96 19.59 -14.50
CA ALA A 109 -29.61 20.13 -14.54
C ALA A 109 -29.15 20.51 -15.97
N PRO A 110 -28.37 21.58 -16.14
CA PRO A 110 -27.76 21.89 -17.43
C PRO A 110 -26.87 20.75 -17.96
N VAL A 111 -26.71 20.67 -19.29
CA VAL A 111 -25.97 19.58 -19.96
C VAL A 111 -24.53 19.46 -19.45
N GLU A 112 -23.88 20.56 -19.14
CA GLU A 112 -22.53 20.59 -18.59
C GLU A 112 -22.43 19.98 -17.19
N VAL A 113 -23.44 20.20 -16.34
CA VAL A 113 -23.51 19.60 -15.00
C VAL A 113 -23.71 18.09 -15.13
N LYS A 114 -24.65 17.66 -15.98
CA LYS A 114 -24.88 16.24 -16.28
C LYS A 114 -23.63 15.56 -16.84
N ARG A 115 -22.90 16.23 -17.74
CA ARG A 115 -21.63 15.72 -18.28
C ARG A 115 -20.60 15.51 -17.18
N ASN A 116 -20.51 16.42 -16.20
CA ASN A 116 -19.58 16.28 -15.08
C ASN A 116 -19.96 15.08 -14.19
N ILE A 117 -21.26 14.87 -13.94
CA ILE A 117 -21.77 13.70 -13.20
C ILE A 117 -21.36 12.41 -13.93
N ILE A 118 -21.67 12.30 -15.23
CA ILE A 118 -21.35 11.12 -16.06
C ILE A 118 -19.84 10.87 -16.09
N THR A 119 -19.04 11.92 -16.26
CA THR A 119 -17.57 11.81 -16.28
C THR A 119 -17.05 11.29 -14.94
N THR A 120 -17.58 11.81 -13.83
CA THR A 120 -17.20 11.38 -12.49
C THR A 120 -17.55 9.92 -12.27
N ALA A 121 -18.76 9.49 -12.64
CA ALA A 121 -19.18 8.10 -12.55
C ALA A 121 -18.31 7.17 -13.41
N GLY A 122 -17.97 7.57 -14.63
CA GLY A 122 -17.09 6.80 -15.52
C GLY A 122 -15.68 6.61 -14.93
N ILE A 123 -15.10 7.66 -14.35
CA ILE A 123 -13.81 7.56 -13.65
C ILE A 123 -13.91 6.61 -12.45
N THR A 124 -14.96 6.73 -11.63
CA THR A 124 -15.19 5.82 -10.51
C THR A 124 -15.27 4.38 -10.99
N PHE A 125 -16.10 4.10 -12.00
CA PHE A 125 -16.23 2.77 -12.60
C PHE A 125 -14.88 2.21 -13.07
N ASP A 126 -14.12 2.96 -13.86
CA ASP A 126 -12.79 2.55 -14.35
C ASP A 126 -11.78 2.25 -13.23
N LYS A 127 -11.88 2.94 -12.10
CA LYS A 127 -10.99 2.71 -10.95
C LYS A 127 -11.43 1.49 -10.15
N LEU A 128 -12.73 1.28 -9.98
CA LEU A 128 -13.29 0.13 -9.27
C LEU A 128 -13.06 -1.17 -10.04
N THR A 129 -13.27 -1.19 -11.36
CA THR A 129 -13.00 -2.36 -12.20
C THR A 129 -11.55 -2.82 -12.06
N ARG A 130 -10.60 -1.89 -12.06
CA ARG A 130 -9.17 -2.21 -11.84
C ARG A 130 -8.86 -2.77 -10.44
N ILE A 131 -9.64 -2.42 -9.43
CA ILE A 131 -9.50 -3.01 -8.09
C ILE A 131 -9.97 -4.47 -8.12
N VAL A 132 -11.08 -4.76 -8.79
CA VAL A 132 -11.60 -6.13 -8.97
C VAL A 132 -10.60 -6.98 -9.77
N GLU A 133 -10.16 -6.53 -10.95
CA GLU A 133 -9.20 -7.25 -11.79
C GLU A 133 -7.87 -7.56 -11.07
N LYS A 134 -7.36 -6.61 -10.28
CA LYS A 134 -6.14 -6.83 -9.50
C LYS A 134 -6.34 -7.90 -8.41
N SER A 135 -7.53 -8.00 -7.85
CA SER A 135 -7.85 -8.98 -6.81
C SER A 135 -7.81 -10.41 -7.36
N ASP A 136 -8.33 -10.62 -8.57
CA ASP A 136 -8.31 -11.92 -9.25
C ASP A 136 -6.89 -12.36 -9.64
N SER A 137 -6.06 -11.43 -10.13
CA SER A 137 -4.67 -11.73 -10.52
C SER A 137 -3.78 -12.25 -9.38
N GLY A 138 -4.08 -11.87 -8.13
CA GLY A 138 -3.34 -12.33 -6.96
C GLY A 138 -3.69 -13.77 -6.57
N LEU A 139 -4.95 -14.15 -6.73
CA LEU A 139 -5.44 -15.50 -6.48
C LEU A 139 -4.86 -16.49 -7.51
N GLU A 140 -4.84 -16.09 -8.77
CA GLU A 140 -4.31 -16.90 -9.87
C GLU A 140 -2.79 -17.13 -9.74
N GLN A 141 -2.04 -16.11 -9.32
CA GLN A 141 -0.62 -16.26 -8.98
C GLN A 141 -0.38 -17.20 -7.81
N ALA A 142 -1.22 -17.15 -6.77
CA ALA A 142 -1.10 -18.06 -5.63
C ALA A 142 -1.37 -19.52 -6.03
N ALA A 143 -2.38 -19.75 -6.87
CA ALA A 143 -2.67 -21.07 -7.43
C ALA A 143 -1.48 -21.63 -8.23
N GLY A 144 -0.87 -20.84 -9.12
CA GLY A 144 0.29 -21.28 -9.91
C GLY A 144 1.53 -21.60 -9.06
N VAL A 145 1.75 -20.90 -7.95
CA VAL A 145 2.82 -21.24 -6.98
C VAL A 145 2.54 -22.60 -6.33
N LEU A 146 1.29 -22.86 -5.93
CA LEU A 146 0.91 -24.16 -5.36
C LEU A 146 1.07 -25.30 -6.37
N ASP A 147 0.72 -25.08 -7.63
CA ASP A 147 0.93 -26.05 -8.71
C ASP A 147 2.43 -26.35 -8.91
N THR A 148 3.26 -25.31 -8.85
CA THR A 148 4.73 -25.46 -8.95
C THR A 148 5.29 -26.28 -7.79
N ILE A 149 4.79 -26.04 -6.57
CA ILE A 149 5.17 -26.81 -5.38
C ILE A 149 4.72 -28.27 -5.51
N ALA A 150 3.48 -28.51 -5.95
CA ALA A 150 2.94 -29.85 -6.17
C ALA A 150 3.76 -30.62 -7.22
N ALA A 151 4.13 -29.97 -8.33
CA ALA A 151 5.00 -30.54 -9.34
C ALA A 151 6.39 -30.90 -8.78
N GLY A 152 6.94 -30.05 -7.92
CA GLY A 152 8.20 -30.32 -7.22
C GLY A 152 8.14 -31.55 -6.32
N PHE A 153 7.05 -31.73 -5.56
CA PHE A 153 6.84 -32.93 -4.73
C PHE A 153 6.71 -34.19 -5.57
N THR A 154 5.96 -34.14 -6.68
CA THR A 154 5.82 -35.28 -7.60
C THR A 154 7.18 -35.69 -8.18
N ALA A 155 7.97 -34.73 -8.68
CA ALA A 155 9.29 -34.99 -9.24
C ALA A 155 10.27 -35.55 -8.19
N ALA A 156 10.21 -35.06 -6.94
CA ALA A 156 11.01 -35.59 -5.85
C ALA A 156 10.63 -37.03 -5.50
N ALA A 157 9.32 -37.33 -5.44
CA ALA A 157 8.82 -38.67 -5.17
C ALA A 157 9.21 -39.67 -6.27
N GLU A 158 9.16 -39.27 -7.54
CA GLU A 158 9.62 -40.09 -8.67
C GLU A 158 11.12 -40.40 -8.57
N ARG A 159 11.95 -39.41 -8.26
CA ARG A 159 13.40 -39.63 -8.04
C ARG A 159 13.66 -40.57 -6.89
N TYR A 160 12.90 -40.47 -5.80
CA TYR A 160 13.06 -41.35 -4.65
C TYR A 160 12.69 -42.80 -4.99
N ARG A 161 11.56 -43.02 -5.66
CA ARG A 161 11.15 -44.37 -6.12
C ARG A 161 12.13 -44.96 -7.13
N ALA A 162 12.68 -44.14 -8.02
CA ALA A 162 13.69 -44.58 -8.99
C ALA A 162 15.01 -44.97 -8.29
N ALA A 163 15.40 -44.27 -7.22
CA ALA A 163 16.59 -44.61 -6.44
C ALA A 163 16.41 -45.93 -5.65
N GLU A 164 15.23 -46.20 -5.10
CA GLU A 164 14.93 -47.47 -4.42
C GLU A 164 14.86 -48.68 -5.38
N ALA A 165 14.61 -48.46 -6.66
CA ALA A 165 14.48 -49.53 -7.66
C ALA A 165 15.81 -50.01 -8.25
N THR A 166 16.95 -49.45 -7.85
CA THR A 166 18.27 -49.90 -8.32
C THR A 166 18.77 -51.01 -7.39
N PRO A 167 18.79 -52.29 -7.80
CA PRO A 167 19.28 -53.37 -6.95
C PRO A 167 20.79 -53.22 -6.74
N ASP A 168 21.23 -53.44 -5.50
CA ASP A 168 22.64 -53.59 -5.13
C ASP A 168 23.20 -54.84 -5.84
N GLU A 169 23.84 -54.63 -6.99
CA GLU A 169 24.58 -55.68 -7.70
C GLU A 169 25.89 -55.94 -6.93
N GLY A 170 25.85 -56.97 -6.09
CA GLY A 170 27.03 -57.61 -5.49
C GLY A 170 27.79 -58.52 -6.45
#